data_AF-A0A8T3RWZ7-F1
#
_entry.id   AF-A0A8T3RWZ7-F1
#
_cell.length_a   1.000
_cell.length_b   1.000
_cell.length_c   1.000
_cell.angle_alpha   90.00
_cell.angle_beta   90.00
_cell.angle_gamma   90.00
#
_symmetry.space_group_name_H-M   'P 1'
#
loop_
_entity.id
_entity.type
_entity.pdbx_description
1 polymer ?
#
loop_
_entity_poly.entity_id
_entity_poly.type
_entity_poly.pdbx_seq_one_letter_code
_entity_poly.pdbx_strand_id
1 'polypeptide(L)'
;MPEIQLQDGYQYETVYGGANLIVDPNDNVLVNPNVSKAIDNKRYIVGLREVPAHKVVESAGFTDQAYGYFIYDKSTKVLNMGLTKKRI
;
A
#
# COMPACT_ATOMS: atom_id res chain seq x y z
N MET A 1 -16.22 7.00 -3.55
CA MET A 1 -15.57 5.81 -2.98
C MET A 1 -15.38 6.07 -1.50
N PRO A 2 -15.55 5.09 -0.60
CA PRO A 2 -15.25 5.32 0.81
C PRO A 2 -13.77 5.67 0.93
N GLU A 3 -13.50 6.81 1.56
CA GLU A 3 -12.15 7.28 1.87
C GLU A 3 -11.55 6.31 2.88
N ILE A 4 -10.44 5.65 2.52
CA ILE A 4 -9.75 4.75 3.44
C ILE A 4 -9.05 5.64 4.47
N GLN A 5 -9.62 5.71 5.67
CA GLN A 5 -9.03 6.45 6.78
C GLN A 5 -7.96 5.60 7.45
N LEU A 6 -6.69 5.97 7.25
CA LEU A 6 -5.55 5.44 8.00
C LEU A 6 -5.33 6.32 9.24
N GLN A 7 -4.80 5.72 10.32
CA GLN A 7 -4.59 6.39 11.61
C GLN A 7 -3.12 6.79 11.76
N ASP A 8 -2.73 7.40 12.88
CA ASP A 8 -1.34 7.67 13.27
C ASP A 8 -0.50 8.47 12.25
N GLY A 9 -1.15 9.29 11.43
CA GLY A 9 -0.50 10.13 10.41
C GLY A 9 -0.20 9.41 9.09
N TYR A 10 -0.57 8.13 8.94
CA TYR A 10 -0.48 7.47 7.63
C TYR A 10 -1.59 7.99 6.72
N GLN A 11 -1.31 8.04 5.42
CA GLN A 11 -2.22 8.61 4.43
C GLN A 11 -2.44 7.66 3.26
N TYR A 12 -3.65 7.70 2.71
CA TYR A 12 -4.04 6.98 1.52
C TYR A 12 -4.22 7.99 0.39
N GLU A 13 -3.23 8.09 -0.49
CA GLU A 13 -3.19 9.13 -1.53
C GLU A 13 -3.44 8.56 -2.92
N THR A 14 -4.13 9.32 -3.75
CA THR A 14 -4.34 9.02 -5.17
C THR A 14 -3.34 9.82 -6.01
N VAL A 15 -2.54 9.12 -6.81
CA VAL A 15 -1.61 9.74 -7.76
C VAL A 15 -2.17 9.76 -9.18
N TYR A 16 -1.41 10.40 -10.10
CA TYR A 16 -1.78 10.49 -11.52
C TYR A 16 -2.16 9.12 -12.10
N GLY A 17 -3.31 9.07 -12.79
CA GLY A 17 -3.88 7.82 -13.30
C GLY A 17 -4.83 7.11 -12.33
N GLY A 18 -5.17 7.71 -11.19
CA GLY A 18 -6.16 7.17 -10.26
C GLY A 18 -5.65 5.99 -9.41
N ALA A 19 -4.35 5.72 -9.45
CA ALA A 19 -3.72 4.67 -8.65
C ALA A 19 -3.49 5.19 -7.23
N ASN A 20 -3.77 4.35 -6.22
CA ASN A 20 -3.60 4.74 -4.83
C ASN A 20 -2.32 4.16 -4.22
N LEU A 21 -1.69 4.91 -3.33
CA LEU A 21 -0.49 4.55 -2.59
C LEU A 21 -0.68 4.81 -1.09
N ILE A 22 0.25 4.34 -0.26
CA ILE A 22 0.27 4.64 1.18
C ILE A 22 1.51 5.46 1.51
N VAL A 23 1.31 6.58 2.20
CA VAL A 23 2.37 7.47 2.70
C VAL A 23 2.49 7.32 4.21
N ASP A 24 3.72 7.34 4.71
CA ASP A 24 4.02 7.34 6.15
C ASP A 24 3.89 8.73 6.78
N PRO A 25 3.90 8.87 8.10
CA PRO A 25 3.75 10.17 8.77
C PRO A 25 4.89 11.17 8.52
N ASN A 26 5.95 10.77 7.82
CA ASN A 26 7.10 11.61 7.46
C ASN A 26 7.12 11.89 5.94
N ASP A 27 5.98 11.77 5.27
CA ASP A 27 5.80 12.00 3.84
C ASP A 27 6.60 11.03 2.92
N ASN A 28 7.01 9.86 3.42
CA ASN A 28 7.67 8.84 2.60
C ASN A 28 6.65 7.84 2.04
N VAL A 29 6.83 7.43 0.78
CA VAL A 29 6.02 6.36 0.19
C VAL A 29 6.33 5.04 0.89
N LEU A 30 5.34 4.53 1.62
CA LEU A 30 5.41 3.24 2.30
C LEU A 30 5.05 2.10 1.35
N VAL A 31 3.94 2.24 0.62
CA VAL A 31 3.46 1.26 -0.36
C VAL A 31 3.21 1.96 -1.69
N ASN A 32 3.85 1.47 -2.74
CA ASN A 32 3.76 2.00 -4.09
C ASN A 32 2.33 1.94 -4.65
N PRO A 33 2.05 2.71 -5.71
CA PRO A 33 0.74 2.74 -6.35
C PRO A 33 0.17 1.36 -6.71
N ASN A 34 -1.15 1.35 -6.91
CA ASN A 34 -2.03 0.19 -7.13
C ASN A 34 -2.51 -0.51 -5.84
N VAL A 35 -2.55 0.21 -4.72
CA VAL A 35 -3.28 -0.25 -3.54
C VAL A 35 -4.79 -0.17 -3.84
N SER A 36 -5.48 -1.30 -3.76
CA SER A 36 -6.94 -1.36 -3.97
C SER A 36 -7.72 -1.42 -2.67
N LYS A 37 -7.07 -1.91 -1.60
CA LYS A 37 -7.66 -2.05 -0.26
C LYS A 37 -6.58 -1.83 0.78
N ALA A 38 -6.93 -1.14 1.86
CA ALA A 38 -6.14 -1.06 3.06
C ALA A 38 -7.08 -0.98 4.28
N ILE A 39 -6.66 -1.62 5.36
CA ILE A 39 -7.31 -1.59 6.67
C ILE A 39 -6.22 -1.24 7.67
N ASP A 40 -6.46 -0.19 8.44
CA ASP A 40 -5.62 0.19 9.57
C ASP A 40 -6.19 -0.43 10.85
N ASN A 41 -5.33 -1.04 11.66
CA ASN A 41 -5.58 -1.25 13.07
C ASN A 41 -4.40 -0.69 13.90
N LYS A 42 -4.58 -0.59 15.22
CA LYS A 42 -3.58 0.01 16.14
C LYS A 42 -2.13 -0.44 15.92
N ARG A 43 -1.88 -1.68 15.47
CA ARG A 43 -0.52 -2.21 15.26
C ARG A 43 -0.13 -2.35 13.80
N TYR A 44 -1.08 -2.61 12.91
CA TYR A 44 -0.80 -3.02 11.55
C TYR A 44 -1.60 -2.23 10.52
N ILE A 45 -0.99 -2.02 9.35
CA ILE A 45 -1.70 -1.66 8.13
C ILE A 45 -1.67 -2.89 7.22
N VAL A 46 -2.85 -3.38 6.85
CA VAL A 46 -3.00 -4.57 6.02
C VAL A 46 -3.73 -4.19 4.75
N GLY A 47 -3.26 -4.64 3.60
CA GLY A 47 -3.92 -4.30 2.35
C GLY A 47 -3.58 -5.21 1.20
N LEU A 48 -4.00 -4.78 0.01
CA LEU A 48 -3.82 -5.46 -1.26
C LEU A 48 -3.27 -4.47 -2.29
N ARG A 49 -2.13 -4.84 -2.89
CA ARG A 49 -1.58 -4.16 -4.07
C ARG A 49 -1.86 -5.01 -5.31
N GLU A 50 -2.64 -4.49 -6.24
CA GLU A 50 -3.08 -5.21 -7.42
C GLU A 50 -2.08 -5.06 -8.57
N VAL A 51 -1.94 -6.13 -9.36
CA VAL A 51 -1.24 -6.06 -10.63
C VAL A 51 -2.07 -5.16 -11.53
N PRO A 52 -1.52 -4.04 -12.04
CA PRO A 52 -2.30 -3.12 -12.85
C PRO A 52 -2.73 -3.81 -14.14
N ALA A 53 -3.99 -3.59 -14.56
CA ALA A 53 -4.56 -4.20 -15.77
C ALA A 53 -3.84 -3.74 -17.05
N HIS A 54 -3.22 -2.55 -17.00
CA HIS A 54 -2.38 -2.00 -18.05
C HIS A 54 -1.03 -1.62 -17.45
N LYS A 55 0.06 -1.67 -18.23
CA LYS A 55 1.37 -1.20 -17.77
C LYS A 55 1.27 0.28 -17.40
N VAL A 56 1.11 0.58 -16.12
CA VAL A 56 1.34 1.92 -15.60
C VAL A 56 2.83 2.15 -15.78
N VAL A 57 3.20 3.26 -16.42
CA VAL A 57 4.60 3.67 -16.54
C VAL A 57 5.11 3.81 -15.11
N GLU A 58 5.96 2.88 -14.69
CA GLU A 58 6.67 3.01 -13.43
C GLU A 58 7.53 4.26 -13.56
N SER A 59 7.11 5.34 -12.90
CA SER A 59 7.92 6.55 -12.81
C SER A 59 9.25 6.15 -12.18
N ALA A 60 10.36 6.55 -12.81
CA ALA A 60 11.70 6.30 -12.31
C ALA A 60 11.80 6.74 -10.84
N GLY A 61 12.02 5.80 -9.92
CA GLY A 61 12.15 6.08 -8.48
C GLY A 61 11.37 5.15 -7.54
N PHE A 62 10.41 4.37 -8.06
CA PHE A 62 9.71 3.38 -7.24
C PHE A 62 10.52 2.07 -7.17
N THR A 63 10.84 1.60 -5.96
CA THR A 63 11.46 0.28 -5.74
C THR A 63 10.54 -0.85 -6.18
N ASP A 64 11.09 -1.97 -6.65
CA ASP A 64 10.37 -3.21 -6.99
C ASP A 64 9.65 -3.81 -5.77
N GLN A 65 8.50 -3.25 -5.42
CA GLN A 65 7.62 -3.83 -4.42
C GLN A 65 6.80 -4.96 -5.05
N ALA A 66 6.60 -6.05 -4.31
CA ALA A 66 5.79 -7.18 -4.78
C ALA A 66 4.29 -6.82 -4.84
N TYR A 67 3.57 -7.44 -5.77
CA TYR A 67 2.11 -7.41 -5.81
C TYR A 67 1.50 -8.49 -4.90
N GLY A 68 0.26 -8.30 -4.46
CA GLY A 68 -0.44 -9.21 -3.56
C GLY A 68 -0.78 -8.55 -2.23
N TYR A 69 -1.09 -9.37 -1.21
CA TYR A 69 -1.36 -8.85 0.12
C TYR A 69 -0.08 -8.34 0.77
N PHE A 70 -0.24 -7.31 1.60
CA PHE A 70 0.84 -6.79 2.42
C PHE A 70 0.39 -6.60 3.86
N ILE A 71 1.36 -6.66 4.77
CA ILE A 71 1.20 -6.34 6.19
C ILE A 71 2.38 -5.46 6.58
N TYR A 72 2.08 -4.28 7.10
CA TYR A 72 3.03 -3.37 7.70
C TYR A 72 2.83 -3.33 9.21
N ASP A 73 3.89 -3.59 9.99
CA ASP A 73 3.86 -3.41 11.46
C ASP A 73 4.35 -2.00 11.80
N LYS A 74 3.45 -1.18 12.36
CA LYS A 74 3.71 0.22 12.72
C LYS A 74 4.74 0.37 13.83
N SER A 75 4.93 -0.66 14.67
CA SER A 75 5.85 -0.65 15.80
C SER A 75 7.27 -1.01 15.39
N THR A 76 7.43 -2.02 14.54
CA THR A 76 8.76 -2.49 14.07
C THR A 76 9.19 -1.84 12.76
N LYS A 77 8.28 -1.11 12.08
CA LYS A 77 8.48 -0.49 10.77
C LYS A 77 8.80 -1.51 9.67
N VAL A 78 8.39 -2.76 9.85
CA VAL A 78 8.62 -3.84 8.88
C VAL A 78 7.44 -3.95 7.92
N LEU A 79 7.72 -3.92 6.62
CA LEU A 79 6.77 -4.15 5.54
C LEU A 79 6.98 -5.54 4.93
N ASN A 80 5.98 -6.40 5.02
CA ASN A 80 5.93 -7.69 4.32
C ASN A 80 4.96 -7.59 3.16
N MET A 81 5.41 -7.92 1.95
CA MET A 81 4.61 -7.86 0.72
C MET A 81 4.61 -9.21 0.00
N GLY A 82 3.78 -9.34 -1.04
CA GLY A 82 3.75 -10.57 -1.85
C GLY A 82 3.03 -11.73 -1.18
N LEU A 83 2.25 -11.48 -0.12
CA LEU A 83 1.53 -12.52 0.58
C LEU A 83 0.39 -13.02 -0.31
N THR A 84 0.36 -14.32 -0.59
CA THR A 84 -0.73 -14.97 -1.32
C THR A 84 -1.87 -15.31 -0.37
N LYS A 85 -3.13 -15.21 -0.82
CA LYS A 85 -4.27 -15.79 -0.09
C LYS A 85 -4.04 -17.30 -0.01
N LYS A 86 -3.54 -17.79 1.13
CA LYS A 86 -3.43 -19.22 1.37
C LYS A 86 -4.84 -19.79 1.22
N ARG A 87 -5.07 -20.65 0.22
CA ARG A 87 -6.29 -21.48 0.17
C ARG A 87 -6.20 -22.39 1.40
N ILE A 88 -7.00 -22.07 2.43
CA ILE A 88 -7.32 -22.98 3.52
C ILE A 88 -8.64 -23.63 3.12
#